data_AF-A0A943RYQ0-F1
#
_entry.id   AF-A0A943RYQ0-F1
#
_cell.length_a   1.000
_cell.length_b   1.000
_cell.length_c   1.000
_cell.angle_alpha   90.00
_cell.angle_beta   90.00
_cell.angle_gamma   90.00
#
_symmetry.space_group_name_H-M   'P 1'
#
loop_
_entity.id
_entity.type
_entity.pdbx_description
1 polymer ?
#
loop_
_entity_poly.entity_id
_entity_poly.type
_entity_poly.pdbx_seq_one_letter_code
_entity_poly.pdbx_strand_id
1 'polypeptide(L)'
;MGVSYIEMHSNRLEQDMDMLKACMERSRQCLTEVSDIVTALDGQWEGASNSRFNQSIIEDLNFLGEVIEKVADLLECLGYADKEYVECENSVADIIAAVRI
;
A
#
# COMPACT_ATOMS: atom_id res chain seq x y z
N MET A 1 10.97 -15.15 23.16
CA MET A 1 10.72 -16.24 22.20
C MET A 1 9.90 -15.64 21.08
N GLY A 2 10.55 -15.36 19.95
CA GLY A 2 9.90 -14.82 18.77
C GLY A 2 9.00 -15.88 18.14
N VAL A 3 7.83 -15.46 17.68
CA VAL A 3 6.94 -16.31 16.88
C VAL A 3 7.71 -16.69 15.61
N SER A 4 8.02 -17.99 15.44
CA SER A 4 8.89 -18.48 14.37
C SER A 4 8.15 -18.86 13.09
N TYR A 5 6.81 -18.87 13.13
CA TYR A 5 5.96 -19.21 12.00
C TYR A 5 4.72 -18.32 12.06
N ILE A 6 4.41 -17.65 10.96
CA ILE A 6 3.15 -16.94 10.76
C ILE A 6 2.31 -17.84 9.86
N GLU A 7 1.23 -18.39 10.41
CA GLU A 7 0.24 -19.08 9.59
C GLU A 7 -0.49 -18.03 8.73
N MET A 8 -0.34 -18.14 7.42
CA MET A 8 -1.06 -17.33 6.45
C MET A 8 -1.77 -18.23 5.46
N HIS A 9 -3.00 -17.86 5.14
CA HIS A 9 -3.74 -18.44 4.02
C HIS A 9 -3.46 -17.58 2.79
N SER A 10 -2.84 -18.13 1.75
CA SER A 10 -2.54 -17.47 0.48
C SER A 10 -3.75 -16.74 -0.09
N ASN A 11 -4.92 -17.38 -0.12
CA ASN A 11 -6.19 -16.76 -0.55
C ASN A 11 -6.57 -15.49 0.25
N ARG A 12 -6.25 -15.43 1.55
CA ARG A 12 -6.54 -14.27 2.39
C ARG A 12 -5.51 -13.16 2.17
N LEU A 13 -4.25 -13.54 1.98
CA LEU A 13 -3.17 -12.63 1.63
C LEU A 13 -3.46 -11.92 0.30
N GLU A 14 -3.91 -12.65 -0.72
CA GLU A 14 -4.32 -12.09 -2.01
C GLU A 14 -5.46 -11.06 -1.86
N GLN A 15 -6.50 -11.39 -1.09
CA GLN A 15 -7.60 -10.47 -0.80
C GLN A 15 -7.14 -9.21 -0.04
N ASP A 16 -6.28 -9.38 0.95
CA ASP A 16 -5.74 -8.26 1.74
C ASP A 16 -4.86 -7.36 0.85
N MET A 17 -4.06 -7.93 -0.04
CA MET A 17 -3.28 -7.19 -1.04
C MET A 17 -4.16 -6.40 -2.00
N ASP A 18 -5.25 -6.99 -2.49
CA ASP A 18 -6.17 -6.29 -3.39
C ASP A 18 -6.93 -5.16 -2.70
N MET A 19 -7.33 -5.37 -1.44
CA MET A 19 -7.91 -4.30 -0.62
C MET A 19 -6.91 -3.15 -0.40
N LEU A 20 -5.63 -3.47 -0.13
CA LEU A 20 -4.57 -2.48 0.05
C LEU A 20 -4.31 -1.69 -1.25
N LYS A 21 -4.24 -2.35 -2.41
CA LYS A 21 -4.13 -1.69 -3.72
C LYS A 21 -5.30 -0.72 -3.96
N ALA A 22 -6.54 -1.18 -3.73
CA ALA A 22 -7.73 -0.34 -3.90
C ALA A 22 -7.77 0.83 -2.91
N CYS A 23 -7.23 0.66 -1.71
CA CYS A 23 -7.09 1.74 -0.74
C CYS A 23 -6.04 2.77 -1.19
N MET A 24 -4.88 2.31 -1.67
CA MET A 24 -3.81 3.17 -2.19
C MET A 24 -4.27 4.01 -3.37
N GLU A 25 -4.95 3.42 -4.35
CA GLU A 25 -5.42 4.16 -5.52
C GLU A 25 -6.42 5.25 -5.14
N ARG A 26 -7.32 4.98 -4.18
CA ARG A 26 -8.22 5.99 -3.62
C ARG A 26 -7.46 7.09 -2.88
N SER A 27 -6.45 6.73 -2.09
CA SER A 27 -5.63 7.69 -1.36
C SER A 27 -4.84 8.59 -2.32
N ARG A 28 -4.28 8.05 -3.39
CA ARG A 28 -3.60 8.81 -4.45
C ARG A 28 -4.54 9.82 -5.11
N GLN A 29 -5.73 9.35 -5.50
CA GLN A 29 -6.74 10.22 -6.11
C GLN A 29 -7.13 11.37 -5.16
N CYS A 30 -7.40 11.07 -3.88
CA CYS A 30 -7.71 12.07 -2.87
C CYS A 30 -6.56 13.09 -2.72
N LEU A 31 -5.31 12.63 -2.73
CA LEU A 31 -4.12 13.49 -2.66
C LEU A 31 -4.05 14.47 -3.82
N THR A 32 -4.33 14.00 -5.05
CA THR A 32 -4.40 14.85 -6.24
C THR A 32 -5.53 15.88 -6.13
N GLU A 33 -6.72 15.46 -5.72
CA GLU A 33 -7.88 16.34 -5.55
C GLU A 33 -7.61 17.44 -4.51
N VAL A 34 -7.00 17.10 -3.37
CA VAL A 34 -6.63 18.07 -2.34
C VAL A 34 -5.56 19.03 -2.85
N SER A 35 -4.54 18.54 -3.56
CA SER A 35 -3.51 19.38 -4.16
C SER A 35 -4.09 20.39 -5.16
N ASP A 36 -5.05 19.97 -5.98
CA ASP A 36 -5.73 20.83 -6.95
C ASP A 36 -6.56 21.92 -6.24
N ILE A 37 -7.30 21.54 -5.20
CA ILE A 37 -8.09 22.47 -4.38
C ILE A 37 -7.19 23.51 -3.71
N VAL A 38 -6.06 23.08 -3.13
CA VAL A 38 -5.07 23.97 -2.50
C VAL A 38 -4.51 24.96 -3.52
N THR A 39 -4.12 24.47 -4.70
CA THR A 39 -3.59 25.31 -5.78
C THR A 39 -4.62 26.34 -6.24
N ALA A 40 -5.90 25.95 -6.31
CA ALA A 40 -6.98 26.87 -6.65
C ALA A 40 -7.25 27.91 -5.56
N LEU A 41 -7.13 27.53 -4.28
CA LEU A 41 -7.30 28.43 -3.12
C LEU A 41 -6.16 29.43 -2.97
N ASP A 42 -4.93 29.05 -3.32
CA ASP A 42 -3.75 29.92 -3.23
C ASP A 42 -3.95 31.23 -4.04
N GLY A 43 -4.60 31.15 -5.20
CA GLY A 43 -4.93 32.31 -6.02
C GLY A 43 -6.06 33.20 -5.50
N GLN A 44 -6.78 32.79 -4.44
CA GLN A 44 -7.95 33.51 -3.92
C GLN A 44 -7.66 34.32 -2.65
N TRP A 45 -6.53 34.08 -1.98
CA TRP A 45 -6.23 34.76 -0.72
C TRP A 45 -4.74 35.08 -0.60
N GLU A 46 -4.39 36.37 -0.57
CA GLU A 46 -3.01 36.81 -0.30
C GLU A 46 -2.78 37.15 1.20
N GLY A 47 -1.57 36.88 1.70
CA GLY A 47 -1.11 37.30 3.03
C GLY A 47 -0.33 36.24 3.81
N ALA A 48 0.17 36.61 4.99
CA ALA A 48 1.00 35.75 5.83
C ALA A 48 0.29 34.46 6.31
N SER A 49 -1.04 34.48 6.44
CA SER A 49 -1.84 33.30 6.77
C SER A 49 -1.90 32.29 5.62
N ASN A 50 -2.04 32.76 4.37
CA ASN A 50 -2.03 31.90 3.19
C ASN A 50 -0.67 31.19 3.04
N SER A 51 0.43 31.94 3.16
CA SER A 51 1.79 31.37 3.09
C SER A 51 2.03 30.26 4.13
N ARG A 52 1.56 30.43 5.37
CA ARG A 52 1.69 29.39 6.41
C ARG A 52 0.81 28.18 6.15
N PHE A 53 -0.41 28.41 5.66
CA PHE A 53 -1.32 27.33 5.29
C PHE A 53 -0.74 26.48 4.16
N ASN A 54 -0.28 27.11 3.08
CA ASN A 54 0.32 26.41 1.95
C ASN A 54 1.56 25.61 2.36
N GLN A 55 2.42 26.18 3.21
CA GLN A 55 3.58 25.46 3.71
C GLN A 55 3.15 24.18 4.47
N SER A 56 2.23 24.30 5.43
CA SER A 56 1.74 23.16 6.22
C SER A 56 1.09 22.10 5.32
N ILE A 57 0.30 22.51 4.34
CA ILE A 57 -0.44 21.57 3.51
C ILE A 57 0.48 20.87 2.50
N ILE A 58 1.53 21.54 2.01
CA ILE A 58 2.56 20.91 1.19
C ILE A 58 3.32 19.87 2.00
N GLU A 59 3.68 20.19 3.25
CA GLU A 59 4.32 19.24 4.17
C GLU A 59 3.41 18.01 4.42
N ASP A 60 2.12 18.21 4.65
CA ASP A 60 1.14 17.13 4.84
C ASP A 60 0.96 16.27 3.58
N LEU A 61 0.87 16.89 2.40
CA LEU A 61 0.75 16.17 1.12
C LEU A 61 2.00 15.34 0.83
N ASN A 62 3.19 15.87 1.11
CA ASN A 62 4.44 15.14 0.96
C ASN A 62 4.51 13.94 1.91
N PHE A 63 4.16 14.14 3.18
CA PHE A 63 4.12 13.05 4.17
C PHE A 63 3.14 11.94 3.74
N LEU A 64 1.94 12.30 3.28
CA LEU A 64 0.99 11.33 2.77
C LEU A 64 1.51 10.58 1.53
N GLY A 65 2.25 11.26 0.65
CA GLY A 65 2.95 10.64 -0.47
C GLY A 65 3.97 9.59 -0.02
N GLU A 66 4.79 9.91 0.99
CA GLU A 66 5.75 8.97 1.58
C GLU A 66 5.06 7.75 2.20
N VAL A 67 3.92 7.94 2.88
CA VAL A 67 3.13 6.84 3.44
C VAL A 67 2.62 5.91 2.33
N ILE A 68 2.12 6.47 1.22
CA ILE A 68 1.65 5.68 0.08
C ILE A 68 2.80 4.84 -0.52
N GLU A 69 3.99 5.43 -0.67
CA GLU A 69 5.17 4.70 -1.14
C GLU A 69 5.56 3.57 -0.18
N LYS A 70 5.52 3.80 1.13
CA LYS A 70 5.80 2.75 2.12
C LYS A 70 4.79 1.60 2.08
N VAL A 71 3.52 1.89 1.79
CA VAL A 71 2.50 0.84 1.59
C VAL A 71 2.73 0.10 0.26
N ALA A 72 3.23 0.78 -0.78
CA ALA A 72 3.63 0.15 -2.03
C ALA A 72 4.78 -0.85 -1.82
N ASP A 73 5.82 -0.45 -1.08
CA ASP A 73 6.95 -1.32 -0.70
C ASP A 73 6.46 -2.58 0.03
N LEU A 74 5.51 -2.41 0.96
CA LEU A 74 4.91 -3.51 1.70
C LEU A 74 4.14 -4.45 0.78
N LEU A 75 3.35 -3.92 -0.16
CA LEU A 75 2.63 -4.73 -1.15
C LEU A 75 3.56 -5.58 -2.01
N GLU A 76 4.72 -5.06 -2.39
CA GLU A 76 5.73 -5.83 -3.13
C GLU A 76 6.25 -6.99 -2.29
N CYS A 77 6.55 -6.75 -1.01
CA CYS A 77 7.00 -7.79 -0.09
C CYS A 77 5.93 -8.87 0.13
N LEU A 78 4.67 -8.47 0.26
CA LEU A 78 3.54 -9.40 0.41
C LEU A 78 3.32 -10.22 -0.87
N GLY A 79 3.45 -9.60 -2.04
CA GLY A 79 3.33 -10.29 -3.33
C GLY A 79 4.45 -11.31 -3.56
N TYR A 80 5.68 -10.99 -3.13
CA TYR A 80 6.76 -11.96 -3.11
C TYR A 80 6.44 -13.14 -2.18
N ALA A 81 5.99 -12.86 -0.96
CA ALA A 81 5.65 -13.90 0.01
C ALA A 81 4.54 -14.83 -0.49
N ASP A 82 3.48 -14.28 -1.07
CA ASP A 82 2.37 -15.05 -1.66
C ASP A 82 2.87 -16.05 -2.71
N LYS A 83 3.72 -15.58 -3.62
CA LYS A 83 4.32 -16.43 -4.65
C LYS A 83 5.12 -17.59 -4.06
N GLU A 84 5.97 -17.33 -3.07
CA GLU A 84 6.77 -18.37 -2.40
C GLU A 84 5.88 -19.41 -1.70
N TYR A 85 4.77 -18.98 -1.09
CA TYR A 85 3.81 -19.90 -0.47
C TYR A 85 3.13 -20.79 -1.51
N VAL A 86 2.64 -20.21 -2.61
CA VAL A 86 1.99 -20.97 -3.69
C VAL A 86 2.96 -21.97 -4.35
N GLU A 87 4.21 -21.58 -4.59
CA GLU A 87 5.23 -22.48 -5.12
C GLU A 87 5.52 -23.66 -4.16
N CYS A 88 5.60 -23.38 -2.86
CA CYS A 88 5.78 -24.40 -1.84
C CYS A 88 4.59 -25.37 -1.79
N GLU A 89 3.36 -24.86 -1.79
CA GLU A 89 2.13 -25.67 -1.79
C GLU A 89 2.05 -26.60 -3.01
N ASN A 90 2.38 -26.09 -4.20
CA ASN A 90 2.41 -26.88 -5.43
C ASN A 90 3.48 -27.98 -5.38
N SER A 91 4.70 -27.65 -4.92
CA SER A 91 5.79 -28.61 -4.77
C SER A 91 5.42 -29.76 -3.82
N VAL A 92 4.79 -29.43 -2.68
CA VAL A 92 4.31 -30.46 -1.73
C VAL A 92 3.20 -31.31 -2.35
N ALA A 93 2.26 -30.70 -3.09
CA ALA A 93 1.20 -31.42 -3.78
C ALA A 93 1.75 -32.43 -4.80
N ASP A 94 2.76 -32.04 -5.59
CA ASP A 94 3.43 -32.90 -6.56
C ASP A 94 4.15 -34.08 -5.90
N ILE A 95 4.84 -33.85 -4.78
CA ILE A 95 5.49 -34.91 -4.00
C ILE A 95 4.44 -35.91 -3.48
N ILE A 96 3.33 -35.42 -2.93
CA ILE A 96 2.24 -36.28 -2.44
C ILE A 96 1.62 -37.08 -3.58
N ALA A 97 1.42 -36.46 -4.75
CA ALA A 97 0.90 -37.13 -5.94
C ALA A 97 1.85 -38.25 -6.40
N ALA A 98 3.16 -38.01 -6.38
CA ALA A 98 4.16 -39.02 -6.75
C ALA A 98 4.20 -40.22 -5.80
N VAL A 99 3.92 -40.03 -4.50
CA VAL A 99 3.89 -41.12 -3.50
C VAL A 99 2.58 -41.91 -3.52
N ARG A 100 1.47 -41.31 -3.99
CA ARG A 100 0.16 -41.98 -4.07
C ARG A 100 0.00 -42.90 -5.28
N ILE A 101 0.99 -42.94 -6.18
CA ILE A 101 1.11 -43.89 -7.29
C ILE A 101 1.90 -45.11 -6.81
#